data_AF-A0A947FC35-F1
#
_entry.id   AF-A0A947FC35-F1
#
_cell.length_a   1.000
_cell.length_b   1.000
_cell.length_c   1.000
_cell.angle_alpha   90.00
_cell.angle_beta   90.00
_cell.angle_gamma   90.00
#
_symmetry.space_group_name_H-M   'P 1'
#
loop_
_entity.id
_entity.type
_entity.pdbx_description
1 polymer ?
#
loop_
_entity_poly.entity_id
_entity_poly.type
_entity_poly.pdbx_seq_one_letter_code
_entity_poly.pdbx_strand_id
1 'polypeptide(L)'
;MHTFDISYRIVRPENFDSLGIDSQDIPLGTFVAEDHPPFLASRFGGNAYGLGIVEQRDILGVGERDFLESFDLSDPEILKKNYHRINSIYRKLGLLMRFSRHGKRYFLIPINWVSHS
;
A
#
# COMPACT_ATOMS: atom_id res chain seq x y z
N MET A 1 -20.18 12.27 -16.45
CA MET A 1 -19.32 11.16 -15.99
C MET A 1 -18.00 11.30 -16.73
N HIS A 2 -16.94 11.69 -16.04
CA HIS A 2 -15.59 11.59 -16.60
C HIS A 2 -15.10 10.18 -16.30
N THR A 3 -15.12 9.32 -17.32
CA THR A 3 -14.43 8.04 -17.30
C THR A 3 -12.94 8.36 -17.41
N PHE A 4 -12.23 8.32 -16.29
CA PHE A 4 -10.78 8.37 -16.33
C PHE A 4 -10.32 7.00 -16.85
N ASP A 5 -9.77 6.98 -18.07
CA ASP A 5 -9.09 5.83 -18.65
C ASP A 5 -7.76 5.67 -17.90
N ILE A 6 -7.82 5.02 -16.74
CA ILE A 6 -6.66 4.86 -15.86
C ILE A 6 -5.96 3.57 -16.26
N SER A 7 -4.93 3.72 -17.08
CA SER A 7 -4.02 2.61 -17.37
C SER A 7 -3.04 2.45 -16.21
N TYR A 8 -3.28 1.47 -15.34
CA TYR A 8 -2.31 1.11 -14.30
C TYR A 8 -1.05 0.50 -14.93
N ARG A 9 0.12 0.88 -14.44
CA ARG A 9 1.39 0.24 -14.74
C ARG A 9 1.52 -1.05 -13.94
N ILE A 10 0.81 -2.09 -14.40
CA ILE A 10 0.78 -3.39 -13.75
C ILE A 10 2.17 -4.06 -13.77
N VAL A 11 2.60 -4.47 -12.59
CA VAL A 11 3.80 -5.28 -12.38
C VAL A 11 3.43 -6.75 -12.46
N ARG A 12 4.12 -7.48 -13.34
CA ARG A 12 3.95 -8.93 -13.44
C ARG A 12 4.67 -9.67 -12.30
N PRO A 13 4.13 -10.80 -11.81
CA PRO A 13 4.75 -11.58 -10.73
C PRO A 13 6.21 -11.96 -10.97
N GLU A 14 6.57 -12.24 -12.22
CA GLU A 14 7.95 -12.56 -12.61
C GLU A 14 8.96 -11.45 -12.27
N ASN A 15 8.49 -10.20 -12.13
CA ASN A 15 9.32 -9.04 -11.81
C ASN A 15 9.33 -8.70 -10.31
N PHE A 16 8.58 -9.41 -9.46
CA PHE A 16 8.48 -9.04 -8.04
C PHE A 16 9.82 -9.09 -7.34
N ASP A 17 10.59 -10.16 -7.53
CA ASP A 17 11.88 -10.28 -6.87
C ASP A 17 12.85 -9.17 -7.32
N SER A 18 12.96 -8.90 -8.62
CA SER A 18 13.87 -7.84 -9.12
C SER A 18 13.46 -6.44 -8.64
N LEU A 19 12.17 -6.22 -8.39
CA LEU A 19 11.64 -4.97 -7.84
C LEU A 19 11.63 -4.95 -6.30
N GLY A 20 11.94 -6.07 -5.66
CA GLY A 20 11.97 -6.19 -4.21
C GLY A 20 10.60 -6.30 -3.55
N ILE A 21 9.59 -6.70 -4.30
CA ILE A 21 8.22 -6.90 -3.84
C ILE A 21 8.12 -8.29 -3.22
N ASP A 22 7.65 -8.35 -1.98
CA ASP A 22 7.33 -9.62 -1.31
C ASP A 22 5.95 -10.10 -1.75
N SER A 23 5.86 -11.31 -2.30
CA SER A 23 4.59 -11.89 -2.74
C SER A 23 3.63 -12.18 -1.59
N GLN A 24 4.13 -12.33 -0.35
CA GLN A 24 3.31 -12.51 0.84
C GLN A 24 2.52 -11.24 1.22
N ASP A 25 2.97 -10.07 0.75
CA ASP A 25 2.27 -8.80 0.95
C ASP A 25 1.13 -8.56 -0.06
N ILE A 26 0.97 -9.47 -1.04
CA ILE A 26 0.00 -9.37 -2.13
C ILE A 26 -1.19 -10.30 -1.83
N PRO A 27 -2.33 -9.76 -1.40
CA PRO A 27 -3.53 -10.55 -1.19
C PRO A 27 -4.11 -11.03 -2.53
N LEU A 28 -4.72 -12.22 -2.51
CA LEU A 28 -5.46 -12.75 -3.65
C LEU A 28 -6.53 -11.75 -4.14
N GLY A 29 -6.71 -11.69 -5.46
CA GLY A 29 -7.67 -10.77 -6.08
C GLY A 29 -7.15 -9.32 -6.15
N THR A 30 -5.85 -9.09 -6.03
CA THR A 30 -5.23 -7.79 -6.32
C THR A 30 -4.16 -7.89 -7.39
N PHE A 31 -4.00 -6.83 -8.18
CA PHE A 31 -2.86 -6.61 -9.05
C PHE A 31 -1.88 -5.66 -8.38
N VAL A 32 -0.60 -5.78 -8.70
CA VAL A 32 0.42 -4.80 -8.28
C VAL A 32 0.59 -3.74 -9.34
N ALA A 33 0.62 -2.48 -8.95
CA ALA A 33 0.88 -1.33 -9.83
C ALA A 33 2.01 -0.45 -9.28
N GLU A 34 2.81 0.14 -10.17
CA GLU A 34 3.85 1.11 -9.79
C GLU A 34 3.31 2.53 -9.60
N ASP A 35 2.25 2.89 -10.32
CA ASP A 35 1.64 4.20 -10.34
C ASP A 35 0.54 4.35 -9.30
N HIS A 36 0.44 5.56 -8.73
CA HIS A 36 -0.53 5.85 -7.68
C HIS A 36 -1.94 5.92 -8.32
N PRO A 37 -2.85 5.00 -7.96
CA PRO A 37 -4.21 4.97 -8.47
C PRO A 37 -5.03 6.18 -7.93
N PRO A 38 -6.14 6.57 -8.59
CA PRO A 38 -7.00 7.61 -8.03
C PRO A 38 -7.51 7.23 -6.63
N PHE A 39 -8.06 8.23 -5.93
CA PHE A 39 -8.64 8.05 -4.60
C PHE A 39 -9.58 6.83 -4.54
N LEU A 40 -9.37 5.99 -3.53
CA LEU A 40 -10.24 4.88 -3.19
C LEU A 40 -10.66 5.03 -1.74
N ALA A 41 -11.96 5.00 -1.45
CA ALA A 41 -12.44 5.02 -0.07
C ALA A 41 -11.97 3.74 0.66
N SER A 42 -11.29 3.92 1.79
CA SER A 42 -10.94 2.81 2.69
C SER A 42 -12.18 2.30 3.41
N ARG A 43 -12.18 1.01 3.80
CA ARG A 43 -13.25 0.40 4.61
C ARG A 43 -13.47 1.09 5.95
N PHE A 44 -12.47 1.83 6.43
CA PHE A 44 -12.48 2.56 7.69
C PHE A 44 -12.63 4.08 7.51
N GLY A 45 -12.94 4.55 6.29
CA GLY A 45 -12.94 5.98 5.95
C GLY A 45 -11.57 6.47 5.47
N GLY A 46 -11.56 7.58 4.72
CA GLY A 46 -10.34 8.16 4.14
C GLY A 46 -9.85 7.45 2.86
N ASN A 47 -8.63 7.75 2.41
CA ASN A 47 -8.04 7.18 1.19
C ASN A 47 -7.30 5.85 1.49
N ALA A 48 -7.69 4.76 0.84
CA ALA A 48 -7.02 3.45 0.92
C ALA A 48 -5.57 3.47 0.38
N TYR A 49 -5.23 4.47 -0.42
CA TYR A 49 -3.86 4.73 -0.90
C TYR A 49 -3.21 5.94 -0.22
N GLY A 50 -3.80 6.43 0.88
CA GLY A 50 -3.24 7.48 1.72
C GLY A 50 -2.39 6.92 2.86
N LEU A 51 -1.74 7.83 3.59
CA LEU A 51 -1.00 7.54 4.82
C LEU A 51 -1.95 7.57 6.04
N GLY A 52 -3.16 6.99 5.93
CA GLY A 52 -4.32 7.11 6.84
C GLY A 52 -4.14 6.64 8.30
N ILE A 53 -2.92 6.71 8.82
CA ILE A 53 -2.46 6.37 10.17
C ILE A 53 -3.14 7.26 11.22
N VAL A 54 -3.39 8.53 10.90
CA VAL A 54 -3.92 9.51 11.87
C VAL A 54 -5.41 9.29 12.18
N GLU A 55 -6.18 8.77 11.22
CA GLU A 55 -7.64 8.64 11.31
C GLU A 55 -8.09 7.31 11.95
N GLN A 56 -7.18 6.35 12.11
CA GLN A 56 -7.50 4.97 12.51
C GLN A 56 -6.86 4.57 13.84
N ARG A 57 -6.73 5.52 14.77
CA ARG A 57 -6.09 5.32 16.08
C ARG A 57 -6.68 4.14 16.85
N ASP A 58 -7.98 3.90 16.74
CA ASP A 58 -8.66 2.82 17.47
C ASP A 58 -8.31 1.41 16.95
N ILE A 59 -7.73 1.27 15.75
CA ILE A 59 -7.37 -0.03 15.15
C ILE A 59 -5.95 -0.45 15.56
N LEU A 60 -5.03 0.51 15.71
CA LEU A 60 -3.64 0.23 16.07
C LEU A 60 -3.47 0.03 17.57
N GLY A 61 -2.66 -0.95 17.97
CA GLY A 61 -2.18 -1.04 19.35
C GLY A 61 -1.13 0.03 19.64
N VAL A 62 -0.88 0.32 20.93
CA VAL A 62 0.09 1.35 21.36
C VAL A 62 1.46 1.16 20.70
N GLY A 63 2.02 -0.06 20.72
CA GLY A 63 3.33 -0.33 20.11
C GLY A 63 3.39 -0.25 18.58
N GLU A 64 2.25 -0.31 17.87
CA GLU A 64 2.20 -0.06 16.42
C GLU A 64 2.15 1.44 16.13
N ARG A 65 1.45 2.21 16.96
CA ARG A 65 1.40 3.67 16.88
C ARG A 65 2.77 4.27 17.19
N ASP A 66 3.35 3.91 18.33
CA ASP A 66 4.67 4.39 18.75
C ASP A 66 5.73 4.07 17.69
N PHE A 67 5.63 2.89 17.07
CA PHE A 67 6.50 2.51 15.98
C PHE A 67 6.35 3.48 14.79
N LEU A 68 5.14 3.70 14.29
CA LEU A 68 4.91 4.60 13.15
C LEU A 68 5.25 6.06 13.46
N GLU A 69 5.08 6.50 14.71
CA GLU A 69 5.40 7.86 15.17
C GLU A 69 6.90 8.05 15.44
N SER A 70 7.68 6.98 15.59
CA SER A 70 9.11 7.04 15.95
C SER A 70 10.04 7.45 14.80
N PHE A 71 9.56 7.55 13.56
CA PHE A 71 10.39 7.89 12.40
C PHE A 71 9.62 8.62 11.31
N ASP A 72 10.37 9.29 10.44
CA ASP A 72 9.83 9.95 9.26
C ASP A 72 9.53 8.93 8.15
N LEU A 73 8.25 8.72 7.86
CA LEU A 73 7.78 7.84 6.78
C LEU A 73 8.07 8.37 5.37
N SER A 74 8.67 9.57 5.24
CA SER A 74 9.20 10.08 3.99
C SER A 74 10.66 9.68 3.74
N ASP A 75 11.37 9.16 4.74
CA ASP A 75 12.77 8.72 4.62
C ASP A 75 12.86 7.33 3.94
N PRO A 76 13.44 7.23 2.73
CA PRO A 76 13.58 5.97 2.01
C PRO A 76 14.39 4.91 2.75
N GLU A 77 15.38 5.28 3.57
CA GLU A 77 16.20 4.33 4.31
C GLU A 77 15.44 3.71 5.48
N ILE A 78 14.60 4.51 6.15
CA ILE A 78 13.66 4.01 7.16
C ILE A 78 12.67 3.04 6.51
N LEU A 79 12.10 3.40 5.35
CA LEU A 79 11.17 2.55 4.61
C LEU A 79 11.84 1.22 4.23
N LYS A 80 13.06 1.24 3.68
CA LYS A 80 13.84 0.04 3.36
C LYS A 80 14.08 -0.84 4.57
N LYS A 81 14.51 -0.26 5.69
CA LYS A 81 14.85 -1.01 6.90
C LYS A 81 13.62 -1.66 7.56
N ASN A 82 12.44 -1.06 7.37
CA ASN A 82 11.24 -1.41 8.13
C ASN A 82 10.05 -1.90 7.27
N TYR A 83 10.23 -2.08 5.95
CA TYR A 83 9.12 -2.31 5.01
C TYR A 83 8.16 -3.42 5.45
N HIS A 84 8.67 -4.57 5.91
CA HIS A 84 7.82 -5.68 6.37
C HIS A 84 6.90 -5.28 7.52
N ARG A 85 7.42 -4.57 8.53
CA ARG A 85 6.63 -4.16 9.69
C ARG A 85 5.61 -3.09 9.32
N ILE A 86 6.01 -2.14 8.46
CA ILE A 86 5.12 -1.11 7.92
C ILE A 86 3.99 -1.77 7.11
N ASN A 87 4.32 -2.69 6.19
CA ASN A 87 3.35 -3.40 5.36
C ASN A 87 2.36 -4.23 6.19
N SER A 88 2.83 -4.88 7.26
CA SER A 88 1.95 -5.61 8.17
C SER A 88 0.94 -4.68 8.85
N ILE A 89 1.39 -3.50 9.28
CA ILE A 89 0.50 -2.49 9.88
C ILE A 89 -0.48 -1.95 8.81
N TYR A 90 0.00 -1.64 7.60
CA TYR A 90 -0.84 -1.13 6.52
C TYR A 90 -1.90 -2.16 6.10
N ARG A 91 -1.56 -3.45 6.10
CA ARG A 91 -2.51 -4.55 5.92
C ARG A 91 -3.59 -4.56 7.00
N LYS A 92 -3.21 -4.36 8.27
CA LYS A 92 -4.14 -4.26 9.40
C LYS A 92 -5.10 -3.06 9.26
N LEU A 93 -4.58 -1.92 8.78
CA LEU A 93 -5.36 -0.71 8.48
C LEU A 93 -6.18 -0.80 7.18
N GLY A 94 -6.13 -1.93 6.47
CA GLY A 94 -6.82 -2.09 5.19
C GLY A 94 -6.32 -1.17 4.07
N LEU A 95 -5.13 -0.59 4.21
CA LEU A 95 -4.50 0.22 3.18
C LEU A 95 -4.00 -0.67 2.05
N LEU A 96 -4.03 -0.12 0.84
CA LEU A 96 -3.65 -0.79 -0.40
C LEU A 96 -2.32 -0.28 -0.97
N MET A 97 -1.58 0.51 -0.19
CA MET A 97 -0.18 0.84 -0.47
C MET A 97 0.75 -0.13 0.28
N ARG A 98 1.89 -0.46 -0.31
CA ARG A 98 2.95 -1.25 0.32
C ARG A 98 4.32 -0.69 -0.07
N PHE A 99 5.35 -1.10 0.64
CA PHE A 99 6.75 -0.80 0.33
C PHE A 99 7.51 -2.09 -0.01
N SER A 100 8.36 -2.01 -1.03
CA SER A 100 9.33 -3.05 -1.39
C SER A 100 10.54 -3.02 -0.45
N ARG A 101 11.39 -4.06 -0.50
CA ARG A 101 12.70 -4.10 0.17
C ARG A 101 13.64 -2.97 -0.26
N HIS A 102 13.37 -2.37 -1.42
CA HIS A 102 14.09 -1.20 -1.94
C HIS A 102 13.52 0.13 -1.42
N GLY A 103 12.52 0.12 -0.54
CA GLY A 103 11.83 1.30 -0.03
C GLY A 103 10.93 1.98 -1.05
N LYS A 104 10.76 1.37 -2.24
CA LYS A 104 9.83 1.88 -3.25
C LYS A 104 8.42 1.45 -2.91
N ARG A 105 7.50 2.41 -2.94
CA ARG A 105 6.07 2.17 -2.80
C ARG A 105 5.48 1.51 -4.05
N TYR A 106 4.53 0.63 -3.83
CA TYR A 106 3.69 0.00 -4.86
C TYR A 106 2.24 -0.11 -4.36
N PHE A 107 1.32 -0.32 -5.28
CA PHE A 107 -0.11 -0.24 -5.03
C PHE A 107 -0.80 -1.57 -5.35
N LEU A 108 -1.73 -1.96 -4.50
CA LEU A 108 -2.56 -3.16 -4.63
C LEU A 108 -3.91 -2.76 -5.22
N ILE A 109 -4.13 -3.05 -6.50
CA ILE A 109 -5.36 -2.71 -7.22
C ILE A 109 -6.32 -3.89 -7.13
N PRO A 110 -7.50 -3.78 -6.48
CA PRO A 110 -8.47 -4.87 -6.43
C PRO A 110 -8.97 -5.25 -7.83
N ILE A 111 -9.09 -6.55 -8.11
CA ILE A 111 -9.49 -7.06 -9.44
C ILE A 111 -10.83 -6.46 -9.91
N ASN A 112 -11.77 -6.28 -8.98
CA ASN A 112 -13.09 -5.72 -9.27
C ASN A 112 -13.01 -4.29 -9.82
N TRP A 113 -11.91 -3.57 -9.59
CA TRP A 113 -11.71 -2.19 -10.06
C TRP A 113 -11.12 -2.12 -11.47
N VAL A 114 -10.39 -3.16 -11.89
CA VAL A 114 -9.84 -3.25 -13.26
C VAL A 114 -10.94 -3.60 -14.26
N SER A 115 -11.96 -4.35 -13.83
CA SER A 115 -13.10 -4.75 -14.68
C SER A 115 -14.19 -3.67 -14.88
N HIS A 116 -14.04 -2.50 -14.25
CA HIS A 116 -14.97 -1.36 -14.40
C HIS A 116 -14.34 -0.14 -15.11
N SER A 117 -13.17 -0.31 -15.72
CA SER A 117 -12.52 0.71 -16.58
C SER A 117 -12.85 0.47 -18.04
#